data_AF-A0A413NKQ8-F1
#
_entry.id   AF-A0A413NKQ8-F1
#
_cell.length_a   1.000
_cell.length_b   1.000
_cell.length_c   1.000
_cell.angle_alpha   90.00
_cell.angle_beta   90.00
_cell.angle_gamma   90.00
#
_symmetry.space_group_name_H-M   'P 1'
#
loop_
_entity.id
_entity.type
_entity.pdbx_description
1 polymer ?
#
loop_
_entity_poly.entity_id
_entity_poly.type
_entity_poly.pdbx_seq_one_letter_code
_entity_poly.pdbx_strand_id
1 'polypeptide(L)'
;MCNMWRNVEMANNAKRSLHKRQHIKTRYDERNCHSQCFNCNIGLRGNLDRYKRFIIEKYGVKVLEELETAKNVIEKWTISDYQEKIKYYKAEVNRLRKEKGL
;
A
#
# COMPACT_ATOMS: atom_id res chain seq x y z
N MET A 1 -18.04 -14.39 -2.52
CA MET A 1 -17.37 -13.09 -2.78
C MET A 1 -16.15 -12.96 -1.88
N CYS A 2 -14.99 -12.59 -2.42
CA CYS A 2 -13.80 -12.35 -1.60
C CYS A 2 -14.01 -11.07 -0.75
N ASN A 3 -14.38 -11.26 0.53
CA ASN A 3 -14.58 -10.21 1.54
C ASN A 3 -13.23 -9.64 1.98
N MET A 4 -12.59 -8.93 1.06
CA MET A 4 -11.19 -8.47 1.15
C MET A 4 -10.97 -7.35 2.18
N TRP A 5 -12.02 -6.91 2.90
CA TRP A 5 -12.00 -5.65 3.65
C TRP A 5 -12.74 -5.66 4.99
N ARG A 6 -13.35 -6.78 5.42
CA ARG A 6 -14.09 -6.85 6.71
C ARG A 6 -13.40 -7.67 7.80
N ASN A 7 -12.53 -8.61 7.44
CA ASN A 7 -11.89 -9.50 8.41
C ASN A 7 -10.38 -9.26 8.42
N VAL A 8 -9.92 -8.64 9.51
CA VAL A 8 -8.53 -8.31 9.82
C VAL A 8 -7.62 -9.53 9.92
N GLU A 9 -8.19 -10.73 10.13
CA GLU A 9 -7.45 -11.99 10.33
C GLU A 9 -6.84 -12.57 9.04
N MET A 10 -7.31 -12.20 7.85
CA MET A 10 -6.84 -12.77 6.57
C MET A 10 -5.64 -12.01 5.98
N ALA A 11 -5.10 -11.02 6.69
CA ALA A 11 -3.97 -10.17 6.30
C ALA A 11 -2.60 -10.81 6.60
N ASN A 12 -2.49 -12.14 6.55
CA ASN A 12 -1.22 -12.85 6.72
C ASN A 12 -0.26 -12.49 5.56
N ASN A 13 0.61 -11.52 5.83
CA ASN A 13 1.87 -11.18 5.14
C ASN A 13 1.85 -10.73 3.67
N ALA A 14 0.67 -10.54 3.07
CA ALA A 14 0.50 -10.22 1.66
C ALA A 14 0.19 -8.72 1.40
N LYS A 15 1.16 -7.82 1.63
CA LYS A 15 1.04 -6.40 1.24
C LYS A 15 1.51 -6.19 -0.21
N ARG A 16 0.64 -5.60 -1.04
CA ARG A 16 0.92 -5.34 -2.47
C ARG A 16 0.57 -3.91 -2.85
N SER A 17 1.37 -3.38 -3.77
CA SER A 17 1.20 -2.05 -4.36
C SER A 17 0.72 -2.14 -5.79
N LEU A 18 0.06 -1.08 -6.29
CA LEU A 18 -0.46 -1.00 -7.66
C LEU A 18 0.70 -1.15 -8.64
N HIS A 19 1.77 -0.43 -8.36
CA HIS A 19 3.02 -0.47 -9.12
C HIS A 19 4.03 -1.42 -8.47
N LYS A 20 4.94 -1.95 -9.29
CA LYS A 20 6.03 -2.80 -8.81
C LYS A 20 6.90 -2.05 -7.80
N ARG A 21 7.47 -2.80 -6.86
CA ARG A 21 8.35 -2.34 -5.78
C ARG A 21 9.60 -1.55 -6.24
N GLN A 22 9.97 -1.66 -7.51
CA GLN A 22 11.07 -0.91 -8.13
C GLN A 22 10.77 0.60 -8.27
N HIS A 23 9.49 0.98 -8.33
CA HIS A 23 9.08 2.39 -8.49
C HIS A 23 9.08 3.08 -7.13
N ILE A 24 10.25 3.57 -6.70
CA ILE A 24 10.48 4.14 -5.37
C ILE A 24 9.48 5.26 -5.03
N LYS A 25 9.18 6.14 -6.00
CA LYS A 25 8.26 7.27 -5.82
C LYS A 25 6.90 6.88 -5.26
N THR A 26 6.37 5.73 -5.70
CA THR A 26 5.05 5.24 -5.27
C THR A 26 5.14 4.18 -4.19
N ARG A 27 6.34 3.65 -3.89
CA ARG A 27 6.52 2.47 -3.05
C ARG A 27 6.02 2.66 -1.62
N TYR A 28 6.33 3.82 -1.04
CA TYR A 28 6.00 4.16 0.34
C TYR A 28 4.84 5.17 0.43
N ASP A 29 4.11 5.37 -0.67
CA ASP A 29 2.85 6.11 -0.65
C ASP A 29 1.77 5.22 -0.04
N GLU A 30 1.16 5.68 1.05
CA GLU A 30 0.13 4.95 1.78
C GLU A 30 -1.12 4.69 0.92
N ARG A 31 -1.41 5.59 -0.03
CA ARG A 31 -2.51 5.43 -1.00
C ARG A 31 -2.24 4.30 -2.00
N ASN A 32 -0.98 3.88 -2.12
CA ASN A 32 -0.54 2.78 -2.96
C ASN A 32 -0.28 1.48 -2.19
N CYS A 33 -0.37 1.45 -0.85
CA CYS A 33 0.04 0.30 -0.05
C CYS A 33 -1.10 -0.23 0.83
N HIS A 34 -1.70 -1.36 0.42
CA HIS A 34 -2.79 -1.99 1.16
C HIS A 34 -2.55 -3.48 1.38
N SER A 35 -3.12 -4.00 2.46
CA SER A 35 -3.20 -5.44 2.71
C SER A 35 -4.16 -6.09 1.71
N GLN A 36 -3.73 -7.20 1.11
CA GLN A 36 -4.57 -8.04 0.27
C GLN A 36 -4.62 -9.46 0.83
N CYS A 37 -5.68 -10.21 0.55
CA CYS A 37 -5.74 -11.62 0.90
C CYS A 37 -4.73 -12.44 0.07
N PHE A 38 -4.38 -13.62 0.56
CA PHE A 38 -3.42 -14.51 -0.12
C PHE A 38 -3.81 -14.79 -1.58
N ASN A 39 -5.07 -15.12 -1.84
CA ASN A 39 -5.53 -15.43 -3.20
C ASN A 39 -5.39 -14.22 -4.15
N CYS A 40 -5.75 -13.01 -3.71
CA CYS A 40 -5.62 -11.83 -4.56
C CYS A 40 -4.16 -11.44 -4.77
N ASN A 41 -3.33 -11.46 -3.71
CA ASN A 41 -1.93 -11.05 -3.83
C ASN A 41 -1.06 -12.07 -4.58
N ILE A 42 -1.15 -13.34 -4.18
CA ILE A 42 -0.30 -14.42 -4.68
C ILE A 42 -0.98 -15.10 -5.87
N GLY A 43 -2.18 -15.64 -5.67
CA GLY A 43 -2.91 -16.39 -6.70
C GLY A 43 -3.20 -15.57 -7.97
N LEU A 44 -3.72 -14.35 -7.79
CA LEU A 44 -4.05 -13.42 -8.88
C LEU A 44 -3.00 -12.32 -9.08
N ARG A 45 -1.80 -12.51 -8.51
CA ARG A 45 -0.64 -11.62 -8.67
C ARG A 45 -0.92 -10.14 -8.37
N GLY A 46 -1.84 -9.85 -7.44
CA GLY A 46 -2.22 -8.52 -6.98
C GLY A 46 -3.58 -8.03 -7.47
N ASN A 47 -4.28 -8.81 -8.32
CA ASN A 47 -5.63 -8.51 -8.84
C ASN A 47 -5.82 -7.02 -9.18
N LEU A 48 -5.01 -6.53 -10.12
CA LEU A 48 -4.79 -5.09 -10.34
C LEU A 48 -6.07 -4.35 -10.70
N ASP A 49 -6.94 -4.92 -11.53
CA ASP A 49 -8.18 -4.25 -11.95
C ASP A 49 -9.10 -4.00 -10.76
N ARG A 50 -9.25 -5.00 -9.88
CA ARG A 50 -10.00 -4.84 -8.64
C ARG A 50 -9.33 -3.85 -7.70
N TYR A 51 -8.00 -3.85 -7.65
CA TYR A 51 -7.25 -2.93 -6.80
C TYR A 51 -7.36 -1.47 -7.27
N LYS A 52 -7.35 -1.22 -8.59
CA LYS A 52 -7.60 0.11 -9.16
C LYS A 52 -9.00 0.61 -8.82
N ARG A 53 -10.03 -0.23 -8.96
CA ARG A 53 -11.40 0.11 -8.57
C ARG A 53 -11.50 0.49 -7.09
N PHE A 54 -10.82 -0.26 -6.22
CA PHE A 54 -10.74 0.06 -4.80
C PHE A 54 -10.06 1.42 -4.54
N ILE A 55 -8.97 1.74 -5.24
CA ILE A 55 -8.32 3.06 -5.11
C ILE A 55 -9.27 4.18 -5.53
N ILE A 56 -10.00 3.99 -6.65
CA ILE A 56 -11.00 4.96 -7.13
C ILE A 56 -12.11 5.15 -6.08
N GLU A 57 -12.64 4.07 -5.51
CA GLU A 57 -13.71 4.13 -4.52
C GLU A 57 -13.27 4.82 -3.21
N LYS A 58 -12.04 4.56 -2.76
CA LYS A 58 -11.53 5.05 -1.47
C LYS A 58 -10.93 6.46 -1.55
N TYR A 59 -10.22 6.77 -2.63
CA TYR A 59 -9.42 7.99 -2.77
C TYR A 59 -9.82 8.86 -3.97
N GLY A 60 -10.65 8.35 -4.88
CA GLY A 60 -11.05 9.03 -6.10
C GLY A 60 -10.16 8.73 -7.32
N VAL A 61 -10.69 9.06 -8.49
CA VAL A 61 -10.02 8.83 -9.79
C VAL A 61 -8.71 9.61 -9.89
N LYS A 62 -8.67 10.85 -9.41
CA LYS A 62 -7.48 11.71 -9.44
C LYS A 62 -6.26 11.05 -8.77
N VAL A 63 -6.47 10.35 -7.65
CA VAL A 63 -5.37 9.67 -6.95
C VAL A 63 -4.83 8.49 -7.76
N LEU A 64 -5.68 7.78 -8.50
CA LEU A 64 -5.22 6.75 -9.40
C LEU A 64 -4.32 7.33 -10.51
N GLU A 65 -4.74 8.44 -11.12
CA GLU A 65 -3.97 9.13 -12.16
C GLU A 65 -2.62 9.65 -11.65
N GLU A 66 -2.62 10.24 -10.45
CA GLU A 66 -1.39 10.67 -9.75
C GLU A 66 -0.43 9.50 -9.55
N LEU A 67 -0.91 8.35 -9.06
CA LEU A 67 -0.09 7.16 -8.84
C LEU A 67 0.44 6.60 -10.17
N GLU A 68 -0.39 6.56 -11.21
CA GLU A 68 0.00 6.07 -12.53
C GLU A 68 1.03 6.98 -13.21
N THR A 69 0.98 8.29 -12.95
CA THR A 69 1.98 9.26 -13.41
C THR A 69 3.27 9.13 -12.60
N ALA A 70 3.15 9.07 -11.27
CA ALA A 70 4.26 9.01 -10.35
C ALA A 70 5.14 7.76 -10.52
N LYS A 71 4.60 6.66 -11.07
CA LYS A 71 5.40 5.44 -11.37
C LYS A 71 6.54 5.71 -12.35
N ASN A 72 6.38 6.69 -13.25
CA ASN A 72 7.35 7.01 -14.30
C ASN A 72 8.43 7.98 -13.79
N VAL A 73 8.27 8.52 -12.58
CA VAL A 73 9.24 9.43 -11.97
C VAL A 73 10.36 8.61 -11.32
N ILE A 74 11.59 8.87 -11.75
CA ILE A 74 12.79 8.28 -11.15
C ILE A 74 13.16 9.10 -9.92
N GLU A 75 13.05 8.49 -8.75
CA GLU A 75 13.44 9.09 -7.47
C GLU A 75 14.52 8.21 -6.84
N LYS A 76 15.61 8.84 -6.40
CA LYS A 76 16.70 8.17 -5.69
C LYS A 76 16.66 8.58 -4.23
N TRP A 77 16.53 7.60 -3.35
CA TRP A 77 16.56 7.83 -1.92
C TRP A 77 17.97 7.67 -1.37
N THR A 78 18.31 8.56 -0.46
CA THR A 78 19.52 8.52 0.35
C THR A 78 19.28 7.67 1.60
N ILE A 79 20.36 7.38 2.33
CA ILE A 79 20.30 6.67 3.61
C ILE A 79 19.43 7.45 4.62
N SER A 80 19.51 8.79 4.61
CA SER A 80 18.72 9.64 5.50
C SER A 80 17.22 9.47 5.26
N ASP A 81 16.78 9.45 3.99
CA ASP A 81 15.38 9.27 3.62
C ASP A 81 14.80 7.97 4.18
N TYR A 82 15.58 6.88 4.11
CA TYR A 82 15.19 5.59 4.69
C TYR A 82 15.11 5.66 6.22
N GLN A 83 16.09 6.30 6.88
CA GLN A 83 16.10 6.46 8.33
C GLN A 83 14.87 7.25 8.82
N GLU A 84 14.53 8.34 8.12
CA GLU A 84 13.33 9.13 8.40
C GLU A 84 12.05 8.32 8.25
N LYS A 85 11.93 7.54 7.17
CA LYS A 85 10.75 6.68 6.94
C LYS A 85 10.64 5.58 7.97
N ILE A 86 11.76 4.97 8.37
CA ILE A 86 11.78 3.98 9.46
C ILE A 86 11.30 4.63 10.76
N LYS A 87 11.81 5.82 11.10
CA LYS A 87 11.40 6.56 12.31
C LYS A 87 9.90 6.87 12.28
N TYR A 88 9.41 7.39 11.17
CA TYR A 88 8.00 7.73 10.95
C TYR A 88 7.09 6.51 11.15
N TYR A 89 7.33 5.42 10.41
CA TYR A 89 6.44 4.25 10.48
C TYR A 89 6.53 3.50 11.81
N LYS A 90 7.67 3.54 12.52
CA LYS A 90 7.75 3.03 13.90
C LYS A 90 6.87 3.82 14.85
N ALA A 91 6.89 5.15 14.77
CA ALA A 91 6.04 6.00 15.59
C ALA A 91 4.56 5.76 15.28
N GLU A 92 4.21 5.65 14.01
CA GLU A 92 2.84 5.43 13.56
C GLU A 92 2.28 4.07 14.00
N VAL A 93 3.08 3.00 13.91
CA VAL A 93 2.68 1.68 14.44
C VAL A 93 2.43 1.74 15.94
N ASN A 94 3.27 2.45 16.70
CA ASN A 94 3.08 2.61 18.15
C ASN A 94 1.81 3.41 18.47
N ARG A 95 1.49 4.46 17.68
CA ARG A 95 0.24 5.22 17.80
C ARG A 95 -0.97 4.31 17.56
N LEU A 96 -0.98 3.58 16.45
CA LEU A 96 -2.08 2.69 16.07
C LEU A 96 -2.28 1.52 17.05
N ARG A 97 -1.20 1.00 17.65
CA ARG A 97 -1.29 -0.03 18.70
C ARG A 97 -2.01 0.49 19.94
N LYS A 98 -1.62 1.67 20.42
CA LYS A 98 -2.28 2.34 21.55
C LYS A 98 -3.76 2.62 21.28
N GLU A 99 -4.08 3.14 20.09
CA GLU A 99 -5.48 3.43 19.69
C GLU A 99 -6.35 2.18 19.62
N LYS A 100 -5.78 1.03 19.26
CA LYS A 100 -6.49 -0.25 19.16
C LYS A 100 -6.43 -1.09 20.44
N GLY A 101 -5.77 -0.61 21.48
CA GLY A 101 -5.56 -1.35 22.74
C GLY A 101 -4.76 -2.64 22.57
N LEU A 102 -3.83 -2.66 21.61
CA LEU A 102 -2.94 -3.79 21.29
C LEU A 102 -1.55 -3.66 21.92
#